data_AF-R9JIU3-F1
#
_entry.id   AF-R9JIU3-F1
#
_cell.length_a   1.000
_cell.length_b   1.000
_cell.length_c   1.000
_cell.angle_alpha   90.00
_cell.angle_beta   90.00
_cell.angle_gamma   90.00
#
_symmetry.space_group_name_H-M   'P 1'
#
loop_
_entity.id
_entity.type
_entity.pdbx_description
1 polymer ?
#
loop_
_entity_poly.entity_id
_entity_poly.type
_entity_poly.pdbx_seq_one_letter_code
_entity_poly.pdbx_strand_id
1 'polypeptide(L)'
;MKRSRKIRAAMIVLFAALALGGCGKGDIPGKRFYSVDGSISIMLAEDWQERDAGTDNWIGAAGRNGQDGIMVLQSVKGRDFSGPEDMQEAVKTVCRVSELEKLDGAGTVPGLTGLEAYRCKLDMGGVDGEGYIVYGETDYAYYAIIYTAKKIDEDKMGHIQEICASLEENAPEEAERTVVEMTDTILWMNGTHAVLTSLNGMEYTMFGGAPADTELIEMDKNMLSRQWGITDRASAEEKWDKLASRGHRGAFVEEMESLKADGLGDVAEEERERFFREHYEMDETEAERYARFYKAYEEKGEDAISAWDYSRAIMLMSSFYYVGYYEAEEALDKSLEVAVLAQSKFDSWDDFTDSYMMGYEYWAGEGSDFRRMVYEMLLEEPDSPYHLDWNIKLQKSW
;
A
#
# COMPACT_ATOMS: atom_id res chain seq x y z
N MET A 1 14.14 -26.42 -3.21
CA MET A 1 14.35 -26.34 -1.75
C MET A 1 14.40 -24.90 -1.18
N LYS A 2 13.87 -23.87 -1.86
CA LYS A 2 13.76 -22.50 -1.30
C LYS A 2 12.30 -21.98 -1.14
N ARG A 3 11.29 -22.77 -1.52
CA ARG A 3 9.87 -22.36 -1.54
C ARG A 3 9.12 -22.50 -0.20
N SER A 4 9.60 -23.28 0.77
CA SER A 4 8.83 -23.63 1.97
C SER A 4 9.01 -22.71 3.20
N ARG A 5 9.64 -21.52 3.05
CA ARG A 5 9.98 -20.66 4.20
C ARG A 5 8.91 -19.62 4.59
N LYS A 6 7.89 -19.33 3.77
CA LYS A 6 6.82 -18.38 4.12
C LYS A 6 5.66 -18.99 4.93
N ILE A 7 5.48 -20.32 4.93
CA ILE A 7 4.35 -21.01 5.60
C ILE A 7 4.48 -21.04 7.16
N ARG A 8 5.51 -20.40 7.74
CA ARG A 8 5.77 -20.43 9.20
C ARG A 8 5.25 -19.21 9.97
N ALA A 9 4.22 -18.52 9.50
CA ALA A 9 3.35 -17.80 10.43
C ALA A 9 2.44 -18.85 11.07
N ALA A 10 2.73 -19.22 12.32
CA ALA A 10 1.90 -20.18 13.05
C ALA A 10 0.50 -19.59 13.23
N MET A 11 -0.45 -20.03 12.40
CA MET A 11 -1.88 -19.77 12.58
C MET A 11 -2.32 -20.49 13.85
N ILE A 12 -2.32 -19.78 14.98
CA ILE A 12 -2.84 -20.31 16.25
C ILE A 12 -4.10 -19.53 16.58
N VAL A 13 -5.24 -19.99 16.06
CA VAL A 13 -6.55 -19.59 16.56
C VAL A 13 -6.82 -20.39 17.83
N LEU A 14 -6.94 -19.73 18.98
CA LEU A 14 -7.23 -20.39 20.26
C LEU A 14 -8.73 -20.39 20.54
N PHE A 15 -9.34 -21.57 20.49
CA PHE A 15 -10.73 -21.79 20.91
C PHE A 15 -10.74 -22.22 22.38
N ALA A 16 -10.84 -21.25 23.30
CA ALA A 16 -11.00 -21.56 24.72
C ALA A 16 -12.44 -22.05 25.02
N ALA A 17 -12.57 -23.27 25.54
CA ALA A 17 -13.86 -23.84 25.96
C ALA A 17 -14.38 -23.16 27.24
N LEU A 18 -15.43 -22.35 27.11
CA LEU A 18 -16.25 -21.93 28.25
C LEU A 18 -17.40 -22.93 28.42
N ALA A 19 -17.26 -23.82 29.40
CA ALA A 19 -18.33 -24.76 29.75
C ALA A 19 -19.50 -24.01 30.38
N LEU A 20 -20.58 -23.80 29.63
CA LEU A 20 -21.88 -23.38 30.15
C LEU A 20 -22.96 -24.34 29.63
N GLY A 21 -23.61 -25.04 30.55
CA GLY A 21 -24.67 -25.99 30.25
C GLY A 21 -25.99 -25.31 29.90
N GLY A 22 -26.68 -25.83 28.88
CA GLY A 22 -28.07 -25.50 28.57
C GLY A 22 -28.54 -26.20 27.30
N CYS A 23 -29.46 -27.16 27.44
CA CYS A 23 -30.21 -27.72 26.32
C CYS A 23 -31.37 -26.78 25.95
N GLY A 24 -31.43 -26.36 24.69
CA GLY A 24 -32.61 -25.71 24.11
C GLY A 24 -32.60 -25.87 22.59
N LYS A 25 -33.48 -26.73 22.06
CA LYS A 25 -33.79 -26.82 20.63
C LYS A 25 -34.87 -25.78 20.32
N GLY A 26 -34.50 -24.74 19.61
CA GLY A 26 -35.38 -23.79 18.94
C GLY A 26 -34.59 -23.09 17.84
N ASP A 27 -35.23 -22.72 16.73
CA ASP A 27 -34.60 -21.97 15.64
C ASP A 27 -34.00 -20.68 16.20
N ILE A 28 -32.68 -20.63 16.27
CA ILE A 28 -31.95 -19.48 16.78
C ILE A 28 -31.85 -18.48 15.62
N PRO A 29 -32.29 -17.22 15.79
CA PRO A 29 -32.10 -16.18 14.78
C PRO A 29 -30.62 -16.07 14.38
N GLY A 30 -30.35 -15.90 13.08
CA GLY A 30 -29.00 -15.72 12.57
C GLY A 30 -28.52 -14.28 12.66
N LYS A 31 -27.23 -14.09 12.94
CA LYS A 31 -26.49 -12.82 12.84
C LYS A 31 -25.39 -12.95 11.79
N ARG A 32 -25.10 -11.85 11.09
CA ARG A 32 -23.98 -11.76 10.15
C ARG A 32 -22.66 -11.48 10.87
N PHE A 33 -21.64 -12.26 10.55
CA PHE A 33 -20.25 -12.11 10.99
C PHE A 33 -19.43 -11.63 9.79
N TYR A 34 -18.54 -10.68 10.02
CA TYR A 34 -17.70 -10.07 9.00
C TYR A 34 -16.24 -10.33 9.33
N SER A 35 -15.39 -10.41 8.32
CA SER A 35 -13.95 -10.23 8.52
C SER A 35 -13.67 -8.80 9.01
N VAL A 36 -12.51 -8.59 9.64
CA VAL A 36 -12.12 -7.26 10.16
C VAL A 36 -12.03 -6.23 9.03
N ASP A 37 -11.54 -6.64 7.86
CA ASP A 37 -11.47 -5.80 6.65
C ASP A 37 -12.81 -5.67 5.90
N GLY A 38 -13.84 -6.39 6.33
CA GLY A 38 -15.16 -6.39 5.71
C GLY A 38 -15.26 -7.12 4.35
N SER A 39 -14.17 -7.70 3.86
CA SER A 39 -14.10 -8.35 2.53
C SER A 39 -14.97 -9.60 2.41
N ILE A 40 -15.33 -10.24 3.53
CA ILE A 40 -16.21 -11.40 3.56
C ILE A 40 -17.20 -11.34 4.71
N SER A 41 -18.33 -12.02 4.54
CA SER A 41 -19.27 -12.25 5.64
C SER A 41 -20.01 -13.59 5.53
N ILE A 42 -20.46 -14.12 6.67
CA ILE A 42 -21.30 -15.32 6.77
C ILE A 42 -22.40 -15.15 7.82
N MET A 43 -23.48 -15.91 7.72
CA MET A 43 -24.54 -15.99 8.73
C MET A 43 -24.28 -17.15 9.69
N LEU A 44 -24.28 -16.85 10.99
CA LEU A 44 -24.19 -17.84 12.08
C LEU A 44 -25.31 -17.59 13.09
N ALA A 45 -25.58 -18.54 13.97
CA ALA A 45 -26.55 -18.32 15.05
C ALA A 45 -26.09 -17.19 15.99
N GLU A 46 -27.03 -16.38 16.49
CA GLU A 46 -26.77 -15.20 17.33
C GLU A 46 -25.89 -15.45 18.56
N ASP A 47 -25.89 -16.69 19.08
CA ASP A 47 -25.14 -17.07 20.28
C ASP A 47 -23.69 -17.53 20.00
N TRP A 48 -23.27 -17.52 18.73
CA TRP A 48 -21.87 -17.74 18.36
C TRP A 48 -21.00 -16.57 18.80
N GLN A 49 -19.77 -16.88 19.19
CA GLN A 49 -18.77 -15.90 19.60
C GLN A 49 -17.64 -15.85 18.59
N GLU A 50 -17.31 -14.63 18.18
CA GLU A 50 -16.15 -14.35 17.34
C GLU A 50 -14.85 -14.73 18.06
N ARG A 51 -13.89 -15.18 17.27
CA ARG A 51 -12.54 -15.57 17.69
C ARG A 51 -11.55 -14.92 16.75
N ASP A 52 -10.44 -14.47 17.31
CA ASP A 52 -9.34 -13.91 16.54
C ASP A 52 -8.82 -14.95 15.54
N ALA A 53 -9.00 -14.65 14.25
CA ALA A 53 -8.59 -15.51 13.15
C ALA A 53 -7.12 -15.32 12.76
N GLY A 54 -6.42 -14.34 13.36
CA GLY A 54 -5.00 -14.06 13.14
C GLY A 54 -4.67 -13.23 11.89
N THR A 55 -5.67 -12.86 11.09
CA THR A 55 -5.55 -11.94 9.94
C THR A 55 -6.90 -11.26 9.68
N ASP A 56 -6.85 -10.07 9.10
CA ASP A 56 -8.01 -9.19 8.98
C ASP A 56 -9.06 -9.67 7.98
N ASN A 57 -8.68 -10.54 7.04
CA ASN A 57 -9.55 -11.05 5.97
C ASN A 57 -10.16 -12.42 6.26
N TRP A 58 -10.02 -12.94 7.49
CA TRP A 58 -10.57 -14.24 7.90
C TRP A 58 -11.67 -14.08 8.95
N ILE A 59 -12.55 -15.07 9.01
CA ILE A 59 -13.58 -15.16 10.05
C ILE A 59 -13.31 -16.40 10.89
N GLY A 60 -13.24 -16.23 12.21
CA GLY A 60 -13.20 -17.32 13.18
C GLY A 60 -14.35 -17.18 14.17
N ALA A 61 -15.11 -18.25 14.41
CA ALA A 61 -16.18 -18.23 15.41
C ALA A 61 -16.42 -19.60 16.04
N ALA A 62 -16.91 -19.60 17.29
CA ALA A 62 -17.31 -20.81 17.98
C ALA A 62 -18.72 -20.70 18.55
N GLY A 63 -19.46 -21.81 18.47
CA GLY A 63 -20.76 -21.94 19.10
C GLY A 63 -20.65 -21.89 20.63
N ARG A 64 -21.73 -21.45 21.27
CA ARG A 64 -21.82 -21.25 22.73
C ARG A 64 -21.38 -22.46 23.57
N ASN A 65 -21.56 -23.66 23.05
CA ASN A 65 -21.27 -24.91 23.76
C ASN A 65 -19.78 -25.29 23.70
N GLY A 66 -18.98 -24.56 22.92
CA GLY A 66 -17.57 -24.87 22.65
C GLY A 66 -17.36 -26.17 21.86
N GLN A 67 -18.43 -26.75 21.32
CA GLN A 67 -18.42 -28.03 20.61
C GLN A 67 -18.45 -27.88 19.09
N ASP A 68 -18.81 -26.69 18.62
CA ASP A 68 -18.94 -26.35 17.21
C ASP A 68 -18.02 -25.15 16.95
N GLY A 69 -17.30 -25.19 15.84
CA GLY A 69 -16.42 -24.11 15.41
C GLY A 69 -16.45 -23.94 13.91
N ILE A 70 -16.18 -22.72 13.46
CA ILE A 70 -16.03 -22.40 12.04
C ILE A 70 -14.83 -21.47 11.81
N MET A 71 -14.17 -21.68 10.69
CA MET A 71 -13.23 -20.73 10.09
C MET A 71 -13.57 -20.52 8.62
N VAL A 72 -13.50 -19.27 8.16
CA VAL A 72 -13.53 -18.90 6.74
C VAL A 72 -12.23 -18.20 6.41
N LEU A 73 -11.45 -18.81 5.52
CA LEU A 73 -10.18 -18.28 5.04
C LEU A 73 -10.40 -17.70 3.65
N GLN A 74 -9.99 -16.45 3.48
CA GLN A 74 -9.83 -15.81 2.18
C GLN A 74 -8.33 -15.67 1.90
N SER A 75 -7.91 -16.04 0.70
CA SER A 75 -6.58 -15.73 0.19
C SER A 75 -6.72 -15.04 -1.14
N VAL A 76 -6.40 -13.74 -1.16
CA VAL A 76 -6.40 -12.94 -2.38
C VAL A 76 -5.42 -13.56 -3.37
N LYS A 77 -5.87 -13.75 -4.62
CA LYS A 77 -5.03 -14.31 -5.68
C LYS A 77 -3.82 -13.41 -5.89
N GLY A 78 -2.63 -14.01 -6.01
CA GLY A 78 -1.37 -13.28 -6.18
C GLY A 78 -0.70 -12.77 -4.90
N ARG A 79 -1.34 -12.88 -3.72
CA ARG A 79 -0.73 -12.48 -2.43
C ARG A 79 -0.12 -13.64 -1.63
N ASP A 80 -0.98 -14.41 -0.95
CA ASP A 80 -0.57 -15.31 0.15
C ASP A 80 -0.32 -16.75 -0.31
N PHE A 81 -1.12 -17.24 -1.26
CA PHE A 81 -1.01 -18.58 -1.84
C PHE A 81 -0.86 -18.51 -3.36
N SER A 82 -0.03 -19.39 -3.92
CA SER A 82 0.20 -19.46 -5.38
C SER A 82 -0.93 -20.19 -6.10
N GLY A 83 -1.82 -20.85 -5.35
CA GLY A 83 -2.95 -21.61 -5.87
C GLY A 83 -3.72 -22.33 -4.76
N PRO A 84 -4.82 -23.01 -5.11
CA PRO A 84 -5.69 -23.70 -4.15
C PRO A 84 -4.97 -24.85 -3.41
N GLU A 85 -3.95 -25.47 -4.02
CA GLU A 85 -3.16 -26.53 -3.40
C GLU A 85 -2.39 -26.04 -2.16
N ASP A 86 -1.81 -24.84 -2.23
CA ASP A 86 -1.07 -24.23 -1.11
C ASP A 86 -2.03 -23.96 0.07
N MET A 87 -3.24 -23.48 -0.22
CA MET A 87 -4.29 -23.29 0.78
C MET A 87 -4.70 -24.63 1.42
N GLN A 88 -4.91 -25.67 0.62
CA GLN A 88 -5.23 -27.00 1.14
C GLN A 88 -4.12 -27.54 2.05
N GLU A 89 -2.85 -27.35 1.71
CA GLU A 89 -1.71 -27.75 2.55
C GLU A 89 -1.67 -26.98 3.87
N ALA A 90 -1.94 -25.67 3.82
CA ALA A 90 -2.02 -24.82 4.99
C ALA A 90 -3.16 -25.27 5.93
N VAL A 91 -4.38 -25.47 5.40
CA VAL A 91 -5.53 -25.95 6.17
C VAL A 91 -5.26 -27.32 6.80
N LYS A 92 -4.69 -28.26 6.04
CA LYS A 92 -4.30 -29.58 6.56
C LYS A 92 -3.35 -29.48 7.74
N THR A 93 -2.38 -28.57 7.65
CA THR A 93 -1.37 -28.37 8.68
C THR A 93 -1.95 -27.71 9.93
N VAL A 94 -2.73 -26.66 9.75
CA VAL A 94 -3.22 -25.79 10.84
C VAL A 94 -4.36 -26.45 11.60
N CYS A 95 -5.32 -27.02 10.88
CA CYS A 95 -6.45 -27.74 11.47
C CYS A 95 -6.14 -29.22 11.76
N ARG A 96 -4.87 -29.65 11.61
CA ARG A 96 -4.41 -31.03 11.84
C ARG A 96 -5.32 -32.07 11.19
N VAL A 97 -5.67 -31.84 9.94
CA VAL A 97 -6.69 -32.62 9.23
C VAL A 97 -6.21 -34.06 9.01
N SER A 98 -7.08 -35.01 9.28
CA SER A 98 -6.88 -36.45 9.07
C SER A 98 -8.17 -37.11 8.53
N GLU A 99 -8.08 -38.34 8.04
CA GLU A 99 -9.24 -39.09 7.51
C GLU A 99 -10.03 -38.31 6.43
N LEU A 100 -9.31 -37.59 5.56
CA LEU A 100 -9.90 -36.75 4.51
C LEU A 100 -10.57 -37.61 3.41
N GLU A 101 -11.88 -37.46 3.26
CA GLU A 101 -12.71 -38.12 2.26
C GLU A 101 -13.41 -37.07 1.38
N LYS A 102 -13.22 -37.16 0.06
CA LYS A 102 -13.87 -36.26 -0.91
C LYS A 102 -15.32 -36.66 -1.10
N LEU A 103 -16.23 -35.68 -1.14
CA LEU A 103 -17.65 -35.90 -1.39
C LEU A 103 -18.01 -35.70 -2.87
N ASP A 104 -19.01 -36.45 -3.33
CA ASP A 104 -19.63 -36.30 -4.64
C ASP A 104 -20.57 -35.08 -4.66
N GLY A 105 -20.00 -33.89 -4.45
CA GLY A 105 -20.70 -32.61 -4.45
C GLY A 105 -20.47 -31.79 -3.18
N ALA A 106 -20.34 -30.47 -3.36
CA ALA A 106 -20.07 -29.52 -2.28
C ALA A 106 -21.31 -28.70 -1.84
N GLY A 107 -22.48 -29.01 -2.38
CA GLY A 107 -23.64 -28.10 -2.28
C GLY A 107 -23.46 -26.87 -3.16
N THR A 108 -24.13 -25.77 -2.81
CA THR A 108 -24.02 -24.49 -3.50
C THR A 108 -23.49 -23.45 -2.53
N VAL A 109 -22.38 -22.81 -2.89
CA VAL A 109 -21.87 -21.61 -2.23
C VAL A 109 -21.96 -20.49 -3.25
N PRO A 110 -22.88 -19.52 -3.10
CA PRO A 110 -23.05 -18.44 -4.05
C PRO A 110 -21.74 -17.71 -4.36
N GLY A 111 -21.53 -17.39 -5.64
CA GLY A 111 -20.33 -16.68 -6.11
C GLY A 111 -19.08 -17.56 -6.30
N LEU A 112 -18.96 -18.69 -5.60
CA LEU A 112 -17.79 -19.56 -5.71
C LEU A 112 -17.92 -20.56 -6.86
N THR A 113 -16.80 -20.78 -7.54
CA THR A 113 -16.60 -21.78 -8.59
C THR A 113 -15.55 -22.82 -8.14
N GLY A 114 -15.39 -23.90 -8.90
CA GLY A 114 -14.38 -24.91 -8.62
C GLY A 114 -14.58 -25.68 -7.31
N LEU A 115 -15.83 -25.78 -6.82
CA LEU A 115 -16.12 -26.26 -5.47
C LEU A 115 -15.66 -27.70 -5.23
N GLU A 116 -14.93 -27.90 -4.14
CA GLU A 116 -14.57 -29.22 -3.62
C GLU A 116 -14.94 -29.33 -2.15
N ALA A 117 -15.65 -30.39 -1.77
CA ALA A 117 -16.01 -30.64 -0.37
C ALA A 117 -15.45 -31.95 0.16
N TYR A 118 -15.13 -31.93 1.44
CA TYR A 118 -14.50 -33.05 2.13
C TYR A 118 -15.11 -33.27 3.51
N ARG A 119 -15.29 -34.53 3.89
CA ARG A 119 -15.42 -34.94 5.29
C ARG A 119 -14.03 -35.29 5.83
N CYS A 120 -13.79 -35.01 7.10
CA CYS A 120 -12.52 -35.34 7.74
C CYS A 120 -12.67 -35.42 9.26
N LYS A 121 -11.55 -35.67 9.93
CA LYS A 121 -11.34 -35.30 11.33
C LYS A 121 -10.36 -34.15 11.40
N LEU A 122 -10.61 -33.18 12.28
CA LEU A 122 -9.74 -32.03 12.44
C LEU A 122 -9.69 -31.56 13.90
N ASP A 123 -8.64 -30.83 14.26
CA ASP A 123 -8.46 -30.12 15.52
C ASP A 123 -8.26 -28.65 15.19
N MET A 124 -9.29 -27.85 15.46
CA MET A 124 -9.28 -26.42 15.23
C MET A 124 -9.13 -25.71 16.56
N GLY A 125 -7.88 -25.55 16.99
CA GLY A 125 -7.53 -24.71 18.13
C GLY A 125 -8.13 -25.15 19.46
N GLY A 126 -8.40 -26.45 19.66
CA GLY A 126 -9.02 -26.98 20.88
C GLY A 126 -10.45 -27.47 20.71
N VAL A 127 -11.04 -27.35 19.51
CA VAL A 127 -12.27 -28.06 19.14
C VAL A 127 -11.90 -29.24 18.25
N ASP A 128 -11.96 -30.44 18.80
CA ASP A 128 -11.70 -31.70 18.09
C ASP A 128 -13.01 -32.39 17.67
N GLY A 129 -13.05 -32.91 16.45
CA GLY A 129 -14.23 -33.64 16.00
C GLY A 129 -14.25 -34.01 14.53
N GLU A 130 -15.45 -34.34 14.07
CA GLU A 130 -15.75 -34.48 12.65
C GLU A 130 -15.69 -33.09 12.00
N GLY A 131 -15.10 -33.03 10.81
CA GLY A 131 -14.88 -31.82 10.05
C GLY A 131 -15.56 -31.87 8.70
N TYR A 132 -16.02 -30.71 8.25
CA TYR A 132 -16.48 -30.48 6.89
C TYR A 132 -15.71 -29.31 6.31
N ILE A 133 -15.07 -29.51 5.16
CA ILE A 133 -14.27 -28.49 4.51
C ILE A 133 -14.79 -28.28 3.09
N VAL A 134 -15.04 -27.03 2.72
CA VAL A 134 -15.36 -26.62 1.35
C VAL A 134 -14.27 -25.68 0.85
N TYR A 135 -13.71 -26.00 -0.31
CA TYR A 135 -12.83 -25.11 -1.05
C TYR A 135 -13.55 -24.59 -2.28
N GLY A 136 -13.20 -23.39 -2.70
CA GLY A 136 -13.66 -22.79 -3.95
C GLY A 136 -12.90 -21.53 -4.27
N GLU A 137 -13.26 -20.89 -5.38
CA GLU A 137 -12.63 -19.63 -5.80
C GLU A 137 -13.64 -18.69 -6.46
N THR A 138 -13.36 -17.40 -6.33
CA THR A 138 -13.94 -16.32 -7.14
C THR A 138 -12.87 -15.80 -8.09
N ASP A 139 -13.17 -14.75 -8.86
CA ASP A 139 -12.13 -14.05 -9.63
C ASP A 139 -11.11 -13.35 -8.71
N TYR A 140 -11.53 -12.94 -7.51
CA TYR A 140 -10.71 -12.20 -6.54
C TYR A 140 -9.83 -13.09 -5.65
N ALA A 141 -10.38 -14.19 -5.11
CA ALA A 141 -9.70 -14.95 -4.06
C ALA A 141 -9.95 -16.46 -4.10
N TYR A 142 -9.04 -17.20 -3.45
CA TYR A 142 -9.25 -18.59 -3.04
C TYR A 142 -9.93 -18.63 -1.67
N TYR A 143 -10.76 -19.64 -1.45
CA TYR A 143 -11.56 -19.80 -0.24
C TYR A 143 -11.43 -21.19 0.39
N ALA A 144 -11.42 -21.22 1.72
CA ALA A 144 -11.67 -22.42 2.51
C ALA A 144 -12.67 -22.13 3.64
N ILE A 145 -13.79 -22.83 3.63
CA ILE A 145 -14.77 -22.84 4.73
C ILE A 145 -14.58 -24.14 5.50
N ILE A 146 -14.24 -24.04 6.79
CA ILE A 146 -13.90 -25.16 7.65
C ILE A 146 -14.87 -25.16 8.81
N TYR A 147 -15.68 -26.21 8.93
CA TYR A 147 -16.56 -26.43 10.06
C TYR A 147 -16.10 -27.65 10.86
N THR A 148 -16.18 -27.58 12.18
CA THR A 148 -15.98 -28.73 13.06
C THR A 148 -17.07 -28.86 14.09
N ALA A 149 -17.46 -30.10 14.37
CA ALA A 149 -18.30 -30.45 15.49
C ALA A 149 -17.96 -31.85 15.99
N LYS A 150 -18.37 -32.17 17.22
CA LYS A 150 -18.21 -33.52 17.78
C LYS A 150 -18.76 -34.63 16.88
N LYS A 151 -19.85 -34.35 16.15
CA LYS A 151 -20.48 -35.24 15.16
C LYS A 151 -21.27 -34.44 14.13
N ILE A 152 -21.20 -34.84 12.86
CA ILE A 152 -21.91 -34.24 11.73
C ILE A 152 -22.86 -35.30 11.11
N ASP A 153 -24.09 -35.32 11.62
CA ASP A 153 -25.21 -36.08 11.04
C ASP A 153 -25.87 -35.33 9.87
N GLU A 154 -26.96 -35.88 9.31
CA GLU A 154 -27.65 -35.29 8.16
C GLU A 154 -28.26 -33.91 8.46
N ASP A 155 -28.89 -33.74 9.63
CA ASP A 155 -29.46 -32.46 10.06
C ASP A 155 -28.37 -31.40 10.22
N LYS A 156 -27.26 -31.75 10.88
CA LYS A 156 -26.11 -30.84 11.04
C LYS A 156 -25.47 -30.54 9.69
N MET A 157 -25.37 -31.50 8.78
CA MET A 157 -24.86 -31.28 7.43
C MET A 157 -25.71 -30.26 6.66
N GLY A 158 -27.04 -30.35 6.76
CA GLY A 158 -27.95 -29.35 6.18
C GLY A 158 -27.68 -27.94 6.72
N HIS A 159 -27.52 -27.81 8.04
CA HIS A 159 -27.18 -26.53 8.65
C HIS A 159 -25.81 -25.98 8.21
N ILE A 160 -24.79 -26.83 8.09
CA ILE A 160 -23.46 -26.42 7.61
C ILE A 160 -23.55 -25.92 6.17
N GLN A 161 -24.34 -26.58 5.32
CA GLN A 161 -24.56 -26.14 3.94
C GLN A 161 -25.28 -24.80 3.86
N GLU A 162 -26.23 -24.52 4.76
CA GLU A 162 -26.88 -23.20 4.87
C GLU A 162 -25.87 -22.10 5.28
N ILE A 163 -24.98 -22.40 6.23
CA ILE A 163 -23.90 -21.47 6.61
C ILE A 163 -22.99 -21.20 5.41
N CYS A 164 -22.52 -22.25 4.71
CA CYS A 164 -21.69 -22.10 3.52
C CYS A 164 -22.43 -21.27 2.45
N ALA A 165 -23.72 -21.52 2.23
CA ALA A 165 -24.53 -20.78 1.26
C ALA A 165 -24.78 -19.31 1.61
N SER A 166 -24.48 -18.90 2.86
CA SER A 166 -24.61 -17.52 3.31
C SER A 166 -23.35 -16.67 3.11
N LEU A 167 -22.28 -17.27 2.56
CA LEU A 167 -21.05 -16.56 2.24
C LEU A 167 -21.34 -15.44 1.25
N GLU A 168 -20.96 -14.23 1.62
CA GLU A 168 -20.93 -13.05 0.75
C GLU A 168 -19.50 -12.54 0.67
N GLU A 169 -18.95 -12.50 -0.54
CA GLU A 169 -17.72 -11.79 -0.86
C GLU A 169 -18.07 -10.32 -1.14
N ASN A 170 -17.50 -9.42 -0.35
CA ASN A 170 -17.47 -7.99 -0.60
C ASN A 170 -16.03 -7.62 -0.98
N ALA A 171 -15.52 -8.22 -2.05
CA ALA A 171 -14.21 -7.86 -2.57
C ALA A 171 -14.16 -6.32 -2.71
N PRO A 172 -13.09 -5.66 -2.22
CA PRO A 172 -12.89 -4.25 -2.53
C PRO A 172 -13.01 -4.12 -4.05
N GLU A 173 -13.76 -3.13 -4.55
CA GLU A 173 -13.74 -2.85 -5.98
C GLU A 173 -12.26 -2.72 -6.38
N GLU A 174 -11.76 -3.69 -7.13
CA GLU A 174 -10.51 -3.51 -7.84
C GLU A 174 -10.77 -2.30 -8.70
N ALA A 175 -10.14 -1.18 -8.33
CA ALA A 175 -10.09 -0.06 -9.21
C ALA A 175 -9.23 -0.57 -10.39
N GLU A 176 -9.86 -1.18 -11.40
CA GLU A 176 -9.33 -1.30 -12.75
C GLU A 176 -9.14 0.13 -13.24
N ARG A 177 -8.07 0.72 -12.74
CA ARG A 177 -7.65 2.08 -13.00
C ARG A 177 -7.17 2.05 -14.43
N THR A 178 -8.03 2.52 -15.33
CA THR A 178 -7.76 2.57 -16.76
C THR A 178 -6.39 3.19 -16.98
N VAL A 179 -5.57 2.54 -17.79
CA VAL A 179 -4.26 3.07 -18.18
C VAL A 179 -4.47 4.46 -18.78
N VAL A 180 -3.90 5.48 -18.13
CA VAL A 180 -3.92 6.85 -18.62
C VAL A 180 -3.14 6.90 -19.93
N GLU A 181 -3.76 7.41 -20.99
CA GLU A 181 -3.08 7.59 -22.26
C GLU A 181 -1.93 8.59 -22.08
N MET A 182 -0.72 8.16 -22.44
CA MET A 182 0.47 8.99 -22.29
C MET A 182 0.53 10.05 -23.37
N THR A 183 0.71 11.29 -22.93
CA THR A 183 0.85 12.47 -23.78
C THR A 183 2.13 13.22 -23.41
N ASP A 184 2.62 14.10 -24.28
CA ASP A 184 3.82 14.90 -23.98
C ASP A 184 3.69 15.71 -22.68
N THR A 185 2.49 16.22 -22.36
CA THR A 185 2.26 16.93 -21.09
C THR A 185 2.40 15.98 -19.89
N ILE A 186 1.88 14.76 -19.97
CA ILE A 186 1.98 13.77 -18.87
C ILE A 186 3.42 13.27 -18.74
N LEU A 187 4.10 13.01 -19.86
CA LEU A 187 5.50 12.61 -19.87
C LEU A 187 6.39 13.72 -19.30
N TRP A 188 6.12 14.98 -19.62
CA TRP A 188 6.80 16.13 -19.01
C TRP A 188 6.56 16.18 -17.49
N MET A 189 5.32 16.02 -17.03
CA MET A 189 5.02 15.94 -15.59
C MET A 189 5.80 14.81 -14.91
N ASN A 190 5.85 13.63 -15.52
CA ASN A 190 6.62 12.50 -15.02
C ASN A 190 8.13 12.79 -14.99
N GLY A 191 8.64 13.57 -15.94
CA GLY A 191 10.02 14.05 -15.98
C GLY A 191 10.46 14.75 -14.71
N THR A 192 9.55 15.47 -14.03
CA THR A 192 9.85 16.15 -12.77
C THR A 192 10.23 15.19 -11.64
N HIS A 193 9.82 13.92 -11.70
CA HIS A 193 10.12 12.90 -10.69
C HIS A 193 10.75 11.63 -11.28
N ALA A 194 11.16 11.63 -12.54
CA ALA A 194 11.67 10.45 -13.23
C ALA A 194 12.90 9.85 -12.55
N VAL A 195 13.81 10.68 -12.02
CA VAL A 195 14.96 10.20 -11.21
C VAL A 195 14.50 9.33 -10.03
N LEU A 196 13.51 9.80 -9.27
CA LEU A 196 12.98 9.06 -8.12
C LEU A 196 12.21 7.81 -8.55
N THR A 197 11.41 7.92 -9.61
CA THR A 197 10.67 6.81 -10.20
C THR A 197 11.62 5.68 -10.63
N SER A 198 12.70 5.99 -11.34
CA SER A 198 13.71 5.02 -11.77
C SER A 198 14.47 4.40 -10.60
N LEU A 199 14.81 5.19 -9.57
CA LEU A 199 15.44 4.68 -8.34
C LEU A 199 14.57 3.65 -7.61
N ASN A 200 13.25 3.80 -7.71
CA ASN A 200 12.28 2.86 -7.15
C ASN A 200 11.98 1.67 -8.08
N GLY A 201 12.65 1.58 -9.24
CA GLY A 201 12.42 0.51 -10.22
C GLY A 201 11.08 0.60 -10.95
N MET A 202 10.53 1.81 -11.08
CA MET A 202 9.26 2.10 -11.74
C MET A 202 9.45 2.77 -13.11
N GLU A 203 8.42 2.73 -13.95
CA GLU A 203 8.40 3.20 -15.34
C GLU A 203 7.91 4.65 -15.47
N TYR A 204 8.82 5.61 -15.67
CA TYR A 204 8.45 7.03 -15.83
C TYR A 204 7.65 7.33 -17.12
N THR A 205 7.56 6.39 -18.05
CA THR A 205 6.69 6.48 -19.24
C THR A 205 5.24 6.07 -18.96
N MET A 206 4.88 5.84 -17.71
CA MET A 206 3.51 5.55 -17.29
C MET A 206 3.10 6.52 -16.16
N PHE A 207 1.87 7.04 -16.20
CA PHE A 207 1.36 7.85 -15.09
C PHE A 207 1.36 7.03 -13.80
N GLY A 208 2.20 7.44 -12.86
CA GLY A 208 2.48 6.79 -11.59
C GLY A 208 3.51 5.67 -11.60
N GLY A 209 4.08 5.25 -12.73
CA GLY A 209 5.18 4.29 -12.70
C GLY A 209 4.89 2.80 -12.95
N ALA A 210 3.65 2.33 -12.90
CA ALA A 210 3.31 0.92 -13.07
C ALA A 210 1.79 0.68 -13.24
N PRO A 211 1.34 -0.46 -13.78
CA PRO A 211 -0.06 -0.82 -13.73
C PRO A 211 -0.55 -0.89 -12.28
N ALA A 212 -1.77 -0.43 -12.01
CA ALA A 212 -2.38 -0.52 -10.70
C ALA A 212 -2.72 -1.99 -10.39
N ASP A 213 -1.76 -2.71 -9.82
CA ASP A 213 -2.01 -4.02 -9.24
C ASP A 213 -2.11 -3.95 -7.72
N THR A 214 -2.66 -5.03 -7.16
CA THR A 214 -2.97 -5.14 -5.75
C THR A 214 -1.73 -5.09 -4.84
N GLU A 215 -0.53 -5.44 -5.33
CA GLU A 215 0.72 -5.36 -4.57
C GLU A 215 1.24 -3.91 -4.51
N LEU A 216 1.24 -3.22 -5.64
CA LEU A 216 1.61 -1.80 -5.76
C LEU A 216 0.71 -0.90 -4.93
N ILE A 217 -0.61 -1.12 -4.97
CA ILE A 217 -1.57 -0.32 -4.18
C ILE A 217 -1.27 -0.44 -2.68
N GLU A 218 -0.98 -1.65 -2.18
CA GLU A 218 -0.66 -1.84 -0.76
C GLU A 218 0.72 -1.28 -0.40
N MET A 219 1.70 -1.37 -1.30
CA MET A 219 3.01 -0.76 -1.13
C MET A 219 2.89 0.77 -1.03
N ASP A 220 2.11 1.39 -1.91
CA ASP A 220 1.86 2.84 -1.90
C ASP A 220 1.08 3.27 -0.65
N LYS A 221 0.05 2.52 -0.22
CA LYS A 221 -0.63 2.80 1.06
C LYS A 221 0.34 2.75 2.24
N ASN A 222 1.25 1.78 2.27
CA ASN A 222 2.24 1.65 3.33
C ASN A 222 3.23 2.84 3.33
N MET A 223 3.71 3.24 2.14
CA MET A 223 4.59 4.38 1.95
C MET A 223 3.90 5.68 2.40
N LEU A 224 2.69 5.94 1.91
CA LEU A 224 1.89 7.11 2.25
C LEU A 224 1.62 7.21 3.75
N SER A 225 1.22 6.10 4.38
CA SER A 225 0.96 6.06 5.82
C SER A 225 2.23 6.29 6.64
N ARG A 226 3.31 5.57 6.36
CA ARG A 226 4.52 5.59 7.21
C ARG A 226 5.40 6.82 7.01
N GLN A 227 5.51 7.31 5.78
CA GLN A 227 6.43 8.39 5.45
C GLN A 227 5.73 9.75 5.44
N TRP A 228 4.45 9.79 5.07
CA TRP A 228 3.71 11.05 4.92
C TRP A 228 2.61 11.24 5.98
N GLY A 229 2.19 10.16 6.64
CA GLY A 229 1.05 10.17 7.56
C GLY A 229 -0.28 10.37 6.83
N ILE A 230 -0.38 9.84 5.61
CA ILE A 230 -1.57 9.95 4.74
C ILE A 230 -2.30 8.60 4.76
N THR A 231 -3.58 8.62 5.12
CA THR A 231 -4.41 7.40 5.28
C THR A 231 -5.77 7.50 4.60
N ASP A 232 -6.12 8.68 4.08
CA ASP A 232 -7.39 8.97 3.42
C ASP A 232 -7.25 10.24 2.55
N ARG A 233 -8.31 10.56 1.80
CA ARG A 233 -8.36 11.74 0.92
C ARG A 233 -8.15 13.06 1.67
N ALA A 234 -8.70 13.21 2.88
CA ALA A 234 -8.61 14.46 3.64
C ALA A 234 -7.17 14.73 4.11
N SER A 235 -6.49 13.70 4.63
CA SER A 235 -5.07 13.76 4.99
C SER A 235 -4.17 13.93 3.76
N ALA A 236 -4.54 13.35 2.61
CA ALA A 236 -3.83 13.56 1.35
C ALA A 236 -3.87 15.02 0.89
N GLU A 237 -5.06 15.64 0.87
CA GLU A 237 -5.25 17.04 0.52
C GLU A 237 -4.46 17.98 1.45
N GLU A 238 -4.59 17.79 2.77
CA GLU A 238 -3.88 18.61 3.77
C GLU A 238 -2.35 18.54 3.60
N LYS A 239 -1.81 17.33 3.37
CA LYS A 239 -0.37 17.12 3.25
C LYS A 239 0.17 17.65 1.94
N TRP A 240 -0.58 17.47 0.86
CA TRP A 240 -0.21 17.99 -0.44
C TRP A 240 -0.21 19.52 -0.47
N ASP A 241 -1.25 20.16 0.08
CA ASP A 241 -1.32 21.62 0.15
C ASP A 241 -0.10 22.20 0.90
N LYS A 242 0.26 21.61 2.04
CA LYS A 242 1.45 22.03 2.80
C LYS A 242 2.74 21.85 2.00
N LEU A 243 2.88 20.75 1.27
CA LEU A 243 4.05 20.47 0.44
C LEU A 243 4.15 21.46 -0.73
N ALA A 244 3.06 21.66 -1.46
CA ALA A 244 3.00 22.51 -2.64
C ALA A 244 3.15 24.00 -2.28
N SER A 245 2.61 24.45 -1.13
CA SER A 245 2.62 25.86 -0.74
C SER A 245 3.88 26.30 0.00
N ARG A 246 4.45 25.43 0.84
CA ARG A 246 5.60 25.78 1.71
C ARG A 246 6.73 24.76 1.60
N GLY A 247 6.41 23.47 1.64
CA GLY A 247 7.39 22.39 1.52
C GLY A 247 8.61 22.55 2.41
N HIS A 248 9.76 22.09 1.91
CA HIS A 248 11.07 22.22 2.54
C HIS A 248 11.69 23.57 2.21
N ARG A 249 11.37 24.14 1.04
CA ARG A 249 11.81 25.49 0.63
C ARG A 249 11.46 26.57 1.66
N GLY A 250 10.33 26.46 2.35
CA GLY A 250 9.96 27.42 3.39
C GLY A 250 10.87 27.34 4.62
N ALA A 251 11.19 26.12 5.07
CA ALA A 251 12.14 25.92 6.17
C ALA A 251 13.56 26.37 5.77
N PHE A 252 13.95 26.08 4.53
CA PHE A 252 15.22 26.55 3.96
C PHE A 252 15.33 28.07 3.97
N VAL A 253 14.30 28.79 3.51
CA VAL A 253 14.29 30.26 3.54
C VAL A 253 14.43 30.79 4.97
N GLU A 254 13.69 30.22 5.92
CA GLU A 254 13.78 30.61 7.34
C GLU A 254 15.19 30.40 7.90
N GLU A 255 15.82 29.28 7.55
CA GLU A 255 17.18 28.96 7.96
C GLU A 255 18.21 29.90 7.33
N MET A 256 18.14 30.15 6.02
CA MET A 256 19.06 31.05 5.33
C MET A 256 18.94 32.50 5.84
N GLU A 257 17.73 32.97 6.13
CA GLU A 257 17.54 34.29 6.75
C GLU A 257 18.03 34.34 8.20
N SER A 258 17.96 33.23 8.95
CA SER A 258 18.60 33.14 10.27
C SER A 258 20.13 33.27 10.17
N LEU A 259 20.76 32.54 9.25
CA LEU A 259 22.21 32.61 9.04
C LEU A 259 22.66 34.02 8.63
N LYS A 260 21.86 34.68 7.79
CA LYS A 260 22.07 36.08 7.41
C LYS A 260 21.98 37.02 8.63
N ALA A 261 21.01 36.81 9.51
CA ALA A 261 20.87 37.58 10.75
C ALA A 261 22.04 37.38 11.71
N ASP A 262 22.66 36.20 11.69
CA ASP A 262 23.88 35.88 12.43
C ASP A 262 25.16 36.48 11.80
N GLY A 263 25.02 37.23 10.70
CA GLY A 263 26.10 38.00 10.07
C GLY A 263 26.76 37.32 8.86
N LEU A 264 26.27 36.14 8.43
CA LEU A 264 26.85 35.42 7.30
C LEU A 264 26.83 36.23 5.99
N GLY A 265 25.82 37.10 5.81
CA GLY A 265 25.68 37.94 4.62
C GLY A 265 26.83 38.95 4.43
N ASP A 266 27.56 39.29 5.49
CA ASP A 266 28.73 40.17 5.44
C ASP A 266 30.05 39.40 5.27
N VAL A 267 30.01 38.06 5.30
CA VAL A 267 31.17 37.18 5.15
C VAL A 267 31.42 36.91 3.67
N ALA A 268 32.64 37.18 3.22
CA ALA A 268 33.10 36.84 1.86
C ALA A 268 32.91 35.34 1.58
N GLU A 269 32.50 34.98 0.35
CA GLU A 269 32.10 33.63 -0.02
C GLU A 269 33.15 32.57 0.37
N GLU A 270 34.43 32.85 0.10
CA GLU A 270 35.57 31.98 0.40
C GLU A 270 35.85 31.77 1.90
N GLU A 271 35.22 32.57 2.78
CA GLU A 271 35.37 32.47 4.24
C GLU A 271 34.14 31.88 4.94
N ARG A 272 33.05 31.61 4.21
CA ARG A 272 31.79 31.12 4.78
C ARG A 272 31.93 29.76 5.44
N GLU A 273 32.71 28.85 4.85
CA GLU A 273 32.98 27.56 5.49
C GLU A 273 33.69 27.72 6.84
N ARG A 274 34.67 28.63 6.93
CA ARG A 274 35.35 28.93 8.19
C ARG A 274 34.35 29.50 9.20
N PHE A 275 33.47 30.40 8.76
CA PHE A 275 32.40 30.92 9.60
C PHE A 275 31.52 29.79 10.18
N PHE A 276 31.07 28.85 9.37
CA PHE A 276 30.27 27.70 9.84
C PHE A 276 31.02 26.81 10.85
N ARG A 277 32.28 26.49 10.58
CA ARG A 277 33.12 25.71 11.50
C ARG A 277 33.35 26.41 12.85
N GLU A 278 33.53 27.72 12.84
CA GLU A 278 33.83 28.49 14.05
C GLU A 278 32.58 28.89 14.86
N HIS A 279 31.46 29.21 14.20
CA HIS A 279 30.25 29.72 14.86
C HIS A 279 29.21 28.63 15.17
N TYR A 280 29.15 27.57 14.35
CA TYR A 280 28.18 26.48 14.50
C TYR A 280 28.84 25.12 14.79
N GLU A 281 30.17 25.08 14.93
CA GLU A 281 30.94 23.87 15.22
C GLU A 281 30.70 22.73 14.20
N MET A 282 30.32 23.08 12.97
CA MET A 282 30.11 22.12 11.87
C MET A 282 31.41 21.45 11.46
N ASP A 283 31.32 20.21 10.98
CA ASP A 283 32.47 19.58 10.33
C ASP A 283 32.77 20.19 8.94
N GLU A 284 33.86 19.78 8.32
CA GLU A 284 34.28 20.29 7.01
C GLU A 284 33.24 20.06 5.92
N THR A 285 32.64 18.86 5.87
CA THR A 285 31.65 18.48 4.86
C THR A 285 30.33 19.22 5.05
N GLU A 286 29.89 19.38 6.30
CA GLU A 286 28.70 20.15 6.65
C GLU A 286 28.89 21.63 6.33
N ALA A 287 30.02 22.23 6.71
CA ALA A 287 30.32 23.63 6.45
C ALA A 287 30.38 23.95 4.94
N GLU A 288 31.02 23.08 4.15
CA GLU A 288 31.03 23.19 2.69
C GLU A 288 29.60 23.16 2.12
N ARG A 289 28.77 22.22 2.59
CA ARG A 289 27.38 22.08 2.11
C ARG A 289 26.53 23.32 2.45
N TYR A 290 26.62 23.83 3.67
CA TYR A 290 25.88 25.03 4.07
C TYR A 290 26.38 26.30 3.37
N ALA A 291 27.69 26.41 3.08
CA ALA A 291 28.21 27.50 2.26
C ALA A 291 27.63 27.47 0.83
N ARG A 292 27.51 26.28 0.22
CA ARG A 292 26.85 26.11 -1.09
C ARG A 292 25.36 26.46 -1.02
N PHE A 293 24.64 26.02 0.01
CA PHE A 293 23.22 26.34 0.20
C PHE A 293 22.98 27.84 0.32
N TYR A 294 23.77 28.53 1.13
CA TYR A 294 23.61 29.98 1.31
C TYR A 294 23.93 30.75 0.03
N LYS A 295 24.97 30.33 -0.72
CA LYS A 295 25.25 30.90 -2.04
C LYS A 295 24.07 30.72 -3.00
N ALA A 296 23.53 29.51 -3.11
CA ALA A 296 22.40 29.23 -3.98
C ALA A 296 21.15 30.02 -3.56
N TYR A 297 20.95 30.22 -2.26
CA TYR A 297 19.89 31.07 -1.74
C TYR A 297 20.07 32.54 -2.14
N GLU A 298 21.28 33.09 -2.09
CA GLU A 298 21.53 34.46 -2.55
C GLU A 298 21.24 34.62 -4.05
N GLU A 299 21.50 33.60 -4.85
CA GLU A 299 21.30 33.62 -6.30
C GLU A 299 19.84 33.37 -6.71
N LYS A 300 19.16 32.42 -6.08
CA LYS A 300 17.85 31.89 -6.51
C LYS A 300 16.76 31.97 -5.44
N GLY A 301 17.07 32.40 -4.23
CA GLY A 301 16.11 32.42 -3.11
C GLY A 301 15.58 31.01 -2.80
N GLU A 302 14.26 30.90 -2.63
CA GLU A 302 13.61 29.61 -2.38
C GLU A 302 13.72 28.63 -3.57
N ASP A 303 13.90 29.15 -4.78
CA ASP A 303 13.98 28.33 -6.00
C ASP A 303 15.30 27.55 -6.11
N ALA A 304 16.27 27.85 -5.23
CA ALA A 304 17.46 27.02 -5.03
C ALA A 304 17.12 25.56 -4.72
N ILE A 305 15.99 25.29 -4.05
CA ILE A 305 15.58 23.92 -3.69
C ILE A 305 14.11 23.59 -4.02
N SER A 306 13.38 24.50 -4.65
CA SER A 306 11.92 24.35 -4.82
C SER A 306 11.53 23.17 -5.70
N ALA A 307 12.39 22.75 -6.65
CA ALA A 307 12.13 21.61 -7.52
C ALA A 307 11.99 20.27 -6.76
N TRP A 308 12.68 20.09 -5.63
CA TRP A 308 12.52 18.92 -4.76
C TRP A 308 11.10 18.76 -4.20
N ASP A 309 10.48 19.88 -3.87
CA ASP A 309 9.09 19.91 -3.39
C ASP A 309 8.09 19.78 -4.54
N TYR A 310 8.31 20.44 -5.68
CA TYR A 310 7.42 20.31 -6.86
C TYR A 310 7.41 18.89 -7.41
N SER A 311 8.58 18.27 -7.54
CA SER A 311 8.77 16.88 -7.96
C SER A 311 7.92 15.93 -7.11
N ARG A 312 8.01 16.04 -5.78
CA ARG A 312 7.24 15.20 -4.87
C ARG A 312 5.75 15.54 -4.82
N ALA A 313 5.37 16.81 -5.02
CA ALA A 313 3.97 17.19 -5.12
C ALA A 313 3.29 16.55 -6.34
N ILE A 314 3.97 16.51 -7.49
CA ILE A 314 3.48 15.83 -8.70
C ILE A 314 3.48 14.30 -8.48
N MET A 315 4.58 13.74 -7.96
CA MET A 315 4.67 12.30 -7.66
C MET A 315 3.54 11.81 -6.73
N LEU A 316 3.23 12.57 -5.67
CA LEU A 316 2.18 12.21 -4.71
C LEU A 316 0.79 12.15 -5.35
N MET A 317 0.50 13.00 -6.35
CA MET A 317 -0.78 12.92 -7.07
C MET A 317 -0.96 11.57 -7.76
N SER A 318 0.11 11.03 -8.34
CA SER A 318 0.10 9.68 -8.91
C SER A 318 -0.14 8.59 -7.85
N SER A 319 0.47 8.71 -6.67
CA SER A 319 0.21 7.78 -5.56
C SER A 319 -1.20 7.93 -4.96
N PHE A 320 -1.77 9.13 -4.96
CA PHE A 320 -3.14 9.36 -4.47
C PHE A 320 -4.18 8.82 -5.44
N TYR A 321 -3.90 8.94 -6.74
CA TYR A 321 -4.56 8.16 -7.76
C TYR A 321 -4.43 6.69 -7.38
N TYR A 322 -3.24 6.05 -7.46
CA TYR A 322 -2.79 4.90 -6.65
C TYR A 322 -3.79 4.27 -5.68
N VAL A 323 -3.95 4.93 -4.55
CA VAL A 323 -4.65 4.33 -3.42
C VAL A 323 -6.14 4.66 -3.37
N GLY A 324 -6.65 5.39 -4.37
CA GLY A 324 -8.08 5.67 -4.55
C GLY A 324 -8.55 6.90 -3.80
N TYR A 325 -7.65 7.83 -3.49
CA TYR A 325 -8.00 9.09 -2.86
C TYR A 325 -8.42 10.13 -3.89
N TYR A 326 -7.87 10.04 -5.10
CA TYR A 326 -8.16 10.94 -6.23
C TYR A 326 -8.50 10.12 -7.47
N GLU A 327 -9.41 10.64 -8.29
CA GLU A 327 -9.59 10.16 -9.65
C GLU A 327 -8.40 10.57 -10.54
N ALA A 328 -8.19 9.87 -11.66
CA ALA A 328 -7.09 10.18 -12.60
C ALA A 328 -7.12 11.65 -13.04
N GLU A 329 -8.30 12.14 -13.43
CA GLU A 329 -8.49 13.51 -13.90
C GLU A 329 -8.15 14.54 -12.81
N GLU A 330 -8.55 14.29 -11.56
CA GLU A 330 -8.27 15.19 -10.43
C GLU A 330 -6.76 15.26 -10.14
N ALA A 331 -6.10 14.10 -10.14
CA ALA A 331 -4.67 13.99 -9.90
C ALA A 331 -3.83 14.65 -11.00
N LEU A 332 -4.26 14.51 -12.26
CA LEU A 332 -3.61 15.14 -13.42
C LEU A 332 -3.86 16.64 -13.47
N ASP A 333 -5.07 17.11 -13.15
CA ASP A 333 -5.39 18.55 -13.05
C ASP A 333 -4.49 19.22 -12.00
N LYS A 334 -4.33 18.59 -10.83
CA LYS A 334 -3.43 19.06 -9.76
C LYS A 334 -1.96 19.01 -10.14
N SER A 335 -1.53 17.93 -10.80
CA SER A 335 -0.16 17.82 -11.31
C SER A 335 0.14 18.92 -12.32
N LEU A 336 -0.81 19.27 -13.20
CA LEU A 336 -0.64 20.32 -14.20
C LEU A 336 -0.52 21.72 -13.57
N GLU A 337 -1.27 22.01 -12.50
CA GLU A 337 -1.11 23.27 -11.74
C GLU A 337 0.33 23.46 -11.25
N VAL A 338 0.91 22.41 -10.66
CA VAL A 338 2.29 22.42 -10.15
C VAL A 338 3.31 22.43 -11.29
N ALA A 339 3.05 21.69 -12.37
CA ALA A 339 3.92 21.63 -13.54
C ALA A 339 4.06 22.99 -14.23
N VAL A 340 2.94 23.71 -14.41
CA VAL A 340 2.95 25.08 -14.95
C VAL A 340 3.73 26.04 -14.06
N LEU A 341 3.57 25.91 -12.73
CA LEU A 341 4.34 26.71 -11.78
C LEU A 341 5.84 26.40 -11.89
N ALA A 342 6.23 25.12 -11.89
CA ALA A 342 7.62 24.70 -12.05
C ALA A 342 8.22 25.19 -13.37
N GLN A 343 7.52 25.02 -14.50
CA GLN A 343 7.97 25.49 -15.81
C GLN A 343 8.22 27.01 -15.84
N SER A 344 7.45 27.78 -15.06
CA SER A 344 7.64 29.25 -14.97
C SER A 344 8.81 29.70 -14.10
N LYS A 345 9.38 28.80 -13.29
CA LYS A 345 10.44 29.10 -12.31
C LYS A 345 11.84 28.71 -12.76
N PHE A 346 11.94 27.74 -13.65
CA PHE A 346 13.22 27.23 -14.16
C PHE A 346 13.30 27.40 -15.67
N ASP A 347 14.52 27.43 -16.20
CA ASP A 347 14.76 27.69 -17.62
C ASP A 347 14.98 26.41 -18.45
N SER A 348 15.29 25.28 -17.80
CA SER A 348 15.60 24.00 -18.44
C SER A 348 15.45 22.80 -17.49
N TRP A 349 15.50 21.59 -18.07
CA TRP A 349 15.59 20.35 -17.28
C TRP A 349 16.83 20.31 -16.37
N ASP A 350 17.97 20.81 -16.84
CA ASP A 350 19.20 20.86 -16.02
C ASP A 350 19.03 21.80 -14.83
N ASP A 351 18.44 22.99 -15.04
CA ASP A 351 18.21 23.97 -13.97
C ASP A 351 17.21 23.45 -12.92
N PHE A 352 16.12 22.81 -13.37
CA PHE A 352 15.19 22.11 -12.48
C PHE A 352 15.89 20.97 -11.72
N THR A 353 16.71 20.17 -12.40
CA THR A 353 17.39 19.03 -11.81
C THR A 353 18.42 19.48 -10.77
N ASP A 354 19.16 20.55 -11.02
CA ASP A 354 20.10 21.09 -10.04
C ASP A 354 19.40 21.58 -8.77
N SER A 355 18.24 22.25 -8.91
CA SER A 355 17.39 22.61 -7.76
C SER A 355 16.86 21.36 -7.03
N TYR A 356 16.49 20.31 -7.76
CA TYR A 356 16.02 19.04 -7.19
C TYR A 356 17.13 18.35 -6.38
N MET A 357 18.35 18.28 -6.93
CA MET A 357 19.50 17.68 -6.24
C MET A 357 19.84 18.46 -4.97
N MET A 358 19.86 19.80 -5.04
CA MET A 358 20.14 20.63 -3.88
C MET A 358 19.07 20.48 -2.79
N GLY A 359 17.80 20.41 -3.16
CA GLY A 359 16.72 20.15 -2.22
C GLY A 359 16.77 18.76 -1.59
N TYR A 360 17.21 17.74 -2.35
CA TYR A 360 17.51 16.43 -1.78
C TYR A 360 18.63 16.49 -0.76
N GLU A 361 19.75 17.14 -1.09
CA GLU A 361 20.90 17.26 -0.19
C GLU A 361 20.52 17.99 1.11
N TYR A 362 19.69 19.03 1.01
CA TYR A 362 19.16 19.76 2.16
C TYR A 362 18.26 18.87 3.03
N TRP A 363 17.32 18.14 2.42
CA TRP A 363 16.38 17.30 3.13
C TRP A 363 17.03 16.06 3.75
N ALA A 364 17.91 15.38 3.01
CA ALA A 364 18.50 14.10 3.40
C ALA A 364 19.77 14.27 4.25
N GLY A 365 20.45 15.43 4.16
CA GLY A 365 21.71 15.66 4.84
C GLY A 365 22.88 14.84 4.27
N GLU A 366 22.77 14.39 3.02
CA GLU A 366 23.78 13.60 2.30
C GLU A 366 23.90 14.07 0.84
N GLY A 367 24.92 13.60 0.12
CA GLY A 367 25.20 14.00 -1.27
C GLY A 367 24.21 13.40 -2.29
N SER A 368 24.06 14.09 -3.43
CA SER A 368 23.14 13.70 -4.51
C SER A 368 23.77 12.90 -5.66
N ASP A 369 25.05 12.52 -5.58
CA ASP A 369 25.83 11.92 -6.67
C ASP A 369 25.12 10.74 -7.36
N PHE A 370 24.51 9.84 -6.58
CA PHE A 370 23.80 8.69 -7.13
C PHE A 370 22.54 9.10 -7.90
N ARG A 371 21.82 10.12 -7.42
CA ARG A 371 20.65 10.67 -8.13
C ARG A 371 21.08 11.37 -9.42
N ARG A 372 22.19 12.10 -9.39
CA ARG A 372 22.76 12.75 -10.58
C ARG A 372 23.18 11.74 -11.63
N MET A 373 23.81 10.63 -11.21
CA MET A 373 24.14 9.52 -12.11
C MET A 373 22.88 8.93 -12.77
N VAL A 374 21.78 8.78 -12.03
CA VAL A 374 20.50 8.31 -12.60
C VAL A 374 19.93 9.33 -13.60
N TYR A 375 20.00 10.63 -13.32
CA TYR A 375 19.62 11.66 -14.29
C TYR A 375 20.42 11.53 -15.60
N GLU A 376 21.75 11.41 -15.50
CA GLU A 376 22.63 11.24 -16.67
C GLU A 376 22.31 9.97 -17.46
N MET A 377 22.00 8.86 -16.79
CA MET A 377 21.55 7.63 -17.45
C MET A 377 20.24 7.85 -18.21
N LEU A 378 19.29 8.56 -17.60
CA LEU A 378 18.00 8.86 -18.22
C LEU A 378 18.14 9.75 -19.45
N LEU A 379 19.17 10.61 -19.56
CA LEU A 379 19.40 11.41 -20.77
C LEU A 379 19.75 10.55 -22.00
N GLU A 380 20.21 9.31 -21.79
CA GLU A 380 20.57 8.39 -22.88
C GLU A 380 19.41 7.48 -23.30
N GLU A 381 18.31 7.44 -22.52
CA GLU A 381 17.15 6.59 -22.81
C GLU A 381 16.30 7.17 -23.95
N PRO A 382 15.95 6.40 -25.00
CA PRO A 382 15.25 6.93 -26.18
C PRO A 382 13.91 7.61 -25.89
N ASP A 383 13.18 7.10 -24.89
CA ASP A 383 11.86 7.55 -24.43
C ASP A 383 11.91 8.46 -23.21
N SER A 384 13.10 8.99 -22.90
CA SER A 384 13.33 9.90 -21.78
C SER A 384 12.45 11.15 -21.86
N PRO A 385 11.81 11.56 -20.75
CA PRO A 385 11.06 12.81 -20.69
C PRO A 385 11.96 14.04 -20.91
N TYR A 386 13.26 13.92 -20.66
CA TYR A 386 14.22 15.01 -20.80
C TYR A 386 14.54 15.35 -22.27
N HIS A 387 14.07 14.54 -23.22
CA HIS A 387 14.10 14.88 -24.65
C HIS A 387 13.00 15.85 -25.07
N LEU A 388 11.97 16.05 -24.22
CA LEU A 388 10.96 17.09 -24.44
C LEU A 388 11.58 18.46 -24.19
N ASP A 389 11.27 19.43 -25.06
CA ASP A 389 11.64 20.82 -24.82
C ASP A 389 11.06 21.28 -23.48
N TRP A 390 11.87 21.93 -22.65
CA TRP A 390 11.42 22.41 -21.35
C TRP A 390 10.16 23.28 -21.47
N ASN A 391 10.03 24.06 -22.54
CA ASN A 391 8.96 25.03 -22.81
C ASN A 391 7.86 24.49 -23.74
N ILE A 392 7.66 23.16 -23.83
CA ILE A 392 6.45 22.66 -24.48
C ILE A 392 5.20 23.27 -23.84
N LYS A 393 4.14 23.41 -24.64
CA LYS A 393 2.86 23.93 -24.13
C LYS A 393 2.21 22.88 -23.22
N LEU A 394 2.28 23.10 -21.91
CA LEU A 394 1.55 22.31 -20.92
C LEU A 394 0.05 22.64 -21.00
N GLN A 395 -0.77 21.63 -21.30
CA GLN A 395 -2.22 21.77 -21.43
C GLN A 395 -2.91 20.46 -21.07
N LYS A 396 -4.16 20.54 -20.60
CA LYS A 396 -4.98 19.37 -20.32
C LYS A 396 -5.11 18.48 -21.57
N SER A 397 -4.81 17.19 -21.41
CA SER A 397 -4.69 16.22 -22.50
C SER A 397 -5.30 14.84 -22.19
N TRP A 398 -6.04 14.74 -21.07
CA TRP A 398 -6.78 13.56 -20.61
C TRP A 398 -8.28 13.79 -20.67
#